data_AF-X8IUV7-F1
#
_entry.id   AF-X8IUV7-F1
#
_cell.length_a   1.000
_cell.length_b   1.000
_cell.length_c   1.000
_cell.angle_alpha   90.00
_cell.angle_beta   90.00
_cell.angle_gamma   90.00
#
_symmetry.space_group_name_H-M   'P 1'
#
loop_
_entity.id
_entity.type
_entity.pdbx_description
1 polymer ?
#
loop_
_entity_poly.entity_id
_entity_poly.type
_entity_poly.pdbx_seq_one_letter_code
_entity_poly.pdbx_strand_id
1 'polypeptide(L)'
;MTAEAALANLRADAMFYQLDGLVHAIDEIDIPHVAMMKADERYLAFLGVNTCYAHPLNLVNIVHDVKNWIVMPVAPDGQLKPPFHELDLPESATTFDELLVLSAVQGVLKDNLGKRYRNHWKLVGYKMESPTRSAHKTIILVERSM
;
A
#
# COMPACT_ATOMS: atom_id res chain seq x y z
N MET A 1 3.21 -20.01 -23.33
CA MET A 1 3.56 -19.61 -21.96
C MET A 1 4.18 -18.22 -22.02
N THR A 2 3.73 -17.27 -21.22
CA THR A 2 4.34 -15.92 -21.13
C THR A 2 5.38 -15.89 -20.01
N ALA A 3 6.37 -15.00 -20.10
CA ALA A 3 7.34 -14.78 -19.02
C ALA A 3 6.64 -14.42 -17.69
N GLU A 4 5.55 -13.65 -17.79
CA GLU A 4 4.68 -13.32 -16.67
C GLU A 4 4.06 -14.55 -15.99
N ALA A 5 3.55 -15.52 -16.77
CA ALA A 5 2.97 -16.75 -16.24
C ALA A 5 4.03 -17.68 -15.65
N ALA A 6 5.24 -17.69 -16.22
CA ALA A 6 6.36 -18.46 -15.69
C ALA A 6 6.81 -17.94 -14.31
N LEU A 7 6.92 -16.61 -14.14
CA LEU A 7 7.23 -16.00 -12.84
C LEU A 7 6.16 -16.27 -11.79
N ALA A 8 4.88 -16.20 -12.16
CA ALA A 8 3.78 -16.48 -11.24
C ALA A 8 3.81 -17.95 -10.74
N ASN A 9 4.06 -18.91 -11.64
CA ASN A 9 4.21 -20.31 -11.26
C ASN A 9 5.45 -20.54 -10.39
N LEU A 10 6.59 -19.95 -10.76
CA LEU A 10 7.83 -20.05 -9.98
C LEU A 10 7.64 -19.50 -8.57
N ARG A 11 6.90 -18.40 -8.41
CA ARG A 11 6.57 -17.84 -7.10
C ARG A 11 5.69 -18.78 -6.29
N ALA A 12 4.66 -19.36 -6.90
CA ALA A 12 3.77 -20.30 -6.24
C ALA A 12 4.53 -21.55 -5.75
N ASP A 13 5.43 -22.08 -6.56
CA ASP A 13 6.31 -23.19 -6.18
C ASP A 13 7.25 -22.78 -5.04
N ALA A 14 7.87 -21.59 -5.12
CA ALA A 14 8.73 -21.07 -4.07
C ALA A 14 8.00 -20.93 -2.73
N MET A 15 6.75 -20.47 -2.73
CA MET A 15 5.89 -20.42 -1.54
C MET A 15 5.58 -21.82 -1.01
N PHE A 16 5.21 -22.75 -1.89
CA PHE A 16 4.92 -24.14 -1.51
C PHE A 16 6.10 -24.81 -0.81
N TYR A 17 7.32 -24.57 -1.29
CA TYR A 17 8.56 -25.10 -0.70
C TYR A 17 9.18 -24.22 0.38
N GLN A 18 8.52 -23.13 0.80
CA GLN A 18 9.01 -22.20 1.84
C GLN A 18 10.39 -21.61 1.51
N LEU A 19 10.63 -21.33 0.23
CA LEU A 19 11.85 -20.70 -0.26
C LEU A 19 11.73 -19.18 -0.18
N ASP A 20 11.66 -18.64 1.04
CA ASP A 20 11.37 -17.21 1.31
C ASP A 20 12.30 -16.26 0.54
N GLY A 21 13.58 -16.61 0.40
CA GLY A 21 14.55 -15.82 -0.38
C GLY A 21 14.23 -15.75 -1.87
N LEU A 22 13.67 -16.82 -2.46
CA LEU A 22 13.26 -16.83 -3.86
C LEU A 22 11.95 -16.08 -4.07
N VAL A 23 11.01 -16.19 -3.12
CA VAL A 23 9.78 -15.37 -3.11
C VAL A 23 10.15 -13.88 -3.03
N HIS A 24 11.13 -13.53 -2.20
CA HIS A 24 11.67 -12.17 -2.10
C HIS A 24 12.25 -11.68 -3.42
N ALA A 25 13.19 -12.42 -4.02
CA ALA A 25 13.80 -12.04 -5.29
C ALA A 25 12.80 -11.90 -6.44
N ILE A 26 11.74 -12.71 -6.49
CA ILE A 26 10.70 -12.61 -7.53
C ILE A 26 9.87 -11.34 -7.33
N ASP A 27 9.49 -11.00 -6.09
CA ASP A 27 8.68 -9.81 -5.84
C ASP A 27 9.49 -8.51 -6.05
N GLU A 28 10.81 -8.52 -5.88
CA GLU A 28 11.69 -7.39 -6.25
C GLU A 28 11.66 -7.06 -7.75
N ILE A 29 11.51 -8.07 -8.61
CA ILE A 29 11.46 -7.89 -10.07
C ILE A 29 10.18 -7.12 -10.45
N ASP A 30 9.07 -7.40 -9.76
CA ASP A 30 7.76 -6.86 -10.10
C ASP A 30 7.46 -5.51 -9.42
N ILE A 31 8.11 -5.18 -8.29
CA ILE A 31 7.73 -4.05 -7.44
C ILE A 31 8.97 -3.26 -6.99
N PRO A 32 9.15 -2.01 -7.47
CA PRO A 32 10.33 -1.20 -7.17
C PRO A 32 10.60 -0.99 -5.67
N HIS A 33 9.55 -0.94 -4.86
CA HIS A 33 9.64 -0.68 -3.42
C HIS A 33 9.96 -1.94 -2.60
N VAL A 34 9.82 -3.13 -3.17
CA VAL A 34 10.15 -4.40 -2.47
C VAL A 34 11.64 -4.62 -2.36
N ALA A 35 12.43 -4.07 -3.29
CA ALA A 35 13.90 -4.09 -3.19
C ALA A 35 14.44 -3.36 -1.94
N MET A 36 13.63 -2.50 -1.32
CA MET A 36 13.98 -1.82 -0.07
C MET A 36 13.62 -2.63 1.19
N MET A 37 12.87 -3.74 1.03
CA MET A 37 12.39 -4.56 2.13
C MET A 37 13.34 -5.72 2.42
N LYS A 38 13.48 -6.09 3.68
CA LYS A 38 14.11 -7.36 4.07
C LYS A 38 13.15 -8.54 3.85
N ALA A 39 13.70 -9.74 3.80
CA ALA A 39 12.91 -10.96 3.61
C ALA A 39 11.87 -11.20 4.74
N ASP A 40 12.14 -10.74 5.96
CA ASP A 40 11.27 -10.84 7.13
C ASP A 40 10.24 -9.69 7.24
N GLU A 41 10.39 -8.64 6.44
CA GLU A 41 9.47 -7.51 6.43
C GLU A 41 8.23 -7.84 5.60
N ARG A 42 7.07 -7.68 6.23
CA ARG A 42 5.77 -8.01 5.63
C ARG A 42 4.92 -6.79 5.34
N TYR A 43 5.23 -5.64 5.94
CA TYR A 43 4.41 -4.45 5.82
C TYR A 43 5.14 -3.34 5.08
N LEU A 44 4.39 -2.62 4.25
CA LEU A 44 4.86 -1.43 3.54
C LEU A 44 3.91 -0.28 3.83
N ALA A 45 4.45 0.85 4.25
CA ALA A 45 3.69 2.07 4.49
C ALA A 45 3.90 3.07 3.37
N PHE A 46 2.82 3.70 2.94
CA PHE A 46 2.81 4.85 2.06
C PHE A 46 2.36 6.07 2.85
N LEU A 47 3.23 7.07 2.91
CA LEU A 47 3.01 8.33 3.62
C LEU A 47 2.97 9.47 2.61
N GLY A 48 1.80 10.08 2.49
CA GLY A 48 1.53 11.19 1.59
C GLY A 48 1.22 12.45 2.36
N VAL A 49 1.74 13.59 1.89
CA VAL A 49 1.32 14.91 2.39
C VAL A 49 0.87 15.73 1.20
N ASN A 50 -0.31 16.32 1.31
CA ASN A 50 -0.87 17.20 0.30
C ASN A 50 -1.27 18.53 0.92
N THR A 51 -0.82 19.62 0.32
CA THR A 51 -1.30 20.97 0.64
C THR A 51 -2.42 21.35 -0.32
N CYS A 52 -3.66 21.06 0.05
CA CYS A 52 -4.82 21.44 -0.76
C CYS A 52 -5.35 22.80 -0.28
N TYR A 53 -5.39 23.78 -1.19
CA TYR A 53 -5.90 25.13 -0.92
C TYR A 53 -7.32 25.37 -1.47
N ALA A 54 -7.94 24.36 -2.11
CA ALA A 54 -9.17 24.53 -2.86
C ALA A 54 -10.41 24.03 -2.10
N HIS A 55 -11.47 24.85 -2.11
CA HIS A 55 -12.83 24.46 -1.74
C HIS A 55 -13.66 24.21 -3.01
N PRO A 56 -14.59 23.23 -3.02
CA PRO A 56 -14.89 22.29 -1.94
C PRO A 56 -13.82 21.20 -1.79
N LEU A 57 -13.65 20.72 -0.55
CA LEU A 57 -12.72 19.63 -0.22
C LEU A 57 -13.19 18.34 -0.92
N ASN A 58 -12.41 17.84 -1.88
CA ASN A 58 -12.65 16.53 -2.46
C ASN A 58 -11.59 15.56 -1.91
N LEU A 59 -12.00 14.66 -1.02
CA LEU A 59 -11.13 13.68 -0.38
C LEU A 59 -10.41 12.77 -1.39
N VAL A 60 -11.05 12.47 -2.52
CA VAL A 60 -10.46 11.70 -3.63
C VAL A 60 -9.27 12.45 -4.22
N ASN A 61 -9.43 13.75 -4.46
CA ASN A 61 -8.35 14.58 -4.99
C ASN A 61 -7.21 14.72 -3.99
N ILE A 62 -7.50 14.77 -2.68
CA ILE A 62 -6.46 14.83 -1.66
C ILE A 62 -5.51 13.62 -1.76
N VAL A 63 -6.04 12.42 -1.97
CA VAL A 63 -5.27 11.19 -2.11
C VAL A 63 -4.53 11.14 -3.45
N HIS A 64 -5.18 11.51 -4.56
CA HIS A 64 -4.57 11.50 -5.89
C HIS A 64 -3.50 12.58 -6.10
N ASP A 65 -3.69 13.77 -5.53
CA ASP A 65 -2.79 14.92 -5.72
C ASP A 65 -1.54 14.83 -4.84
N VAL A 66 -1.36 13.76 -4.06
CA VAL A 66 -0.08 13.48 -3.38
C VAL A 66 0.99 13.25 -4.44
N LYS A 67 1.81 14.27 -4.69
CA LYS A 67 2.87 14.23 -5.71
C LYS A 67 4.00 13.25 -5.36
N ASN A 68 4.32 13.14 -4.07
CA ASN A 68 5.43 12.32 -3.59
C ASN A 68 4.95 11.46 -2.43
N TRP A 69 4.89 10.15 -2.67
CA TRP A 69 4.69 9.16 -1.62
C TRP A 69 6.04 8.79 -1.02
N ILE A 70 6.16 8.92 0.30
CA ILE A 70 7.25 8.28 1.03
C ILE A 70 6.83 6.85 1.28
N VAL A 71 7.55 5.91 0.68
CA VAL A 71 7.29 4.48 0.81
C VAL A 71 8.37 3.89 1.70
N MET A 72 7.98 3.17 2.76
CA MET A 72 8.93 2.58 3.69
C MET A 72 8.47 1.23 4.23
N PRO A 73 9.40 0.28 4.46
CA PRO A 73 9.08 -0.94 5.18
C PRO A 73 8.67 -0.63 6.62
N VAL A 74 7.76 -1.44 7.15
CA VAL A 74 7.33 -1.39 8.54
C VAL A 74 7.59 -2.75 9.18
N ALA A 75 8.32 -2.73 10.29
CA ALA A 75 8.57 -3.93 11.08
C ALA A 75 7.22 -4.47 11.64
N PRO A 76 7.09 -5.79 11.84
CA PRO A 76 5.83 -6.38 12.33
C PRO A 76 5.31 -5.77 13.64
N ASP A 77 6.20 -5.41 14.56
CA ASP A 77 5.86 -4.74 15.82
C ASP A 77 5.56 -3.23 15.63
N GLY A 78 6.00 -2.65 14.52
CA GLY A 78 5.81 -1.26 14.16
C GLY A 78 4.37 -0.92 13.80
N GLN A 79 3.61 -1.88 13.26
CA GLN A 79 2.17 -1.69 12.95
C GLN A 79 1.35 -1.34 14.20
N LEU A 80 1.75 -1.86 15.37
CA LEU A 80 1.03 -1.63 16.63
C LEU A 80 1.34 -0.26 17.25
N LYS A 81 2.27 0.50 16.66
CA LYS A 81 2.71 1.81 17.16
C LYS A 81 2.10 2.93 16.30
N PRO A 82 1.91 4.13 16.86
CA PRO A 82 1.58 5.30 16.04
C PRO A 82 2.61 5.49 14.91
N PRO A 83 2.18 5.85 13.69
CA PRO A 83 0.82 6.27 13.30
C PRO A 83 -0.07 5.14 12.75
N PHE A 84 0.32 3.86 12.89
CA PHE A 84 -0.34 2.73 12.22
C PHE A 84 -1.38 1.99 13.08
N HIS A 85 -1.42 2.28 14.39
CA HIS A 85 -2.35 1.65 15.34
C HIS A 85 -3.83 2.02 15.11
N GLU A 86 -4.12 3.18 14.51
CA GLU A 86 -5.47 3.75 14.38
C GLU A 86 -5.86 3.96 12.91
N LEU A 87 -5.59 2.97 12.06
CA LEU A 87 -5.98 3.03 10.65
C LEU A 87 -7.42 2.55 10.48
N ASP A 88 -8.14 3.22 9.57
CA ASP A 88 -9.44 2.78 9.10
C ASP A 88 -9.30 1.50 8.29
N LEU A 89 -10.16 0.52 8.58
CA LEU A 89 -10.17 -0.75 7.88
C LEU A 89 -10.86 -0.58 6.52
N PRO A 90 -10.40 -1.25 5.46
CA PRO A 90 -11.08 -1.20 4.16
C PRO A 90 -12.55 -1.64 4.23
N GLU A 91 -12.85 -2.55 5.15
CA GLU A 91 -14.17 -3.13 5.35
C GLU A 91 -15.12 -2.21 6.15
N SER A 92 -14.61 -1.17 6.81
CA SER A 92 -15.44 -0.23 7.57
C SER A 92 -16.03 0.89 6.71
N ALA A 93 -15.65 0.99 5.43
CA ALA A 93 -16.23 1.96 4.49
C ALA A 93 -17.69 1.60 4.16
N THR A 94 -18.63 2.42 4.62
CA THR A 94 -20.08 2.22 4.47
C THR A 94 -20.75 3.34 3.68
N THR A 95 -20.18 4.55 3.67
CA THR A 95 -20.73 5.69 2.93
C THR A 95 -20.17 5.78 1.51
N PHE A 96 -20.88 6.47 0.61
CA PHE A 96 -20.40 6.67 -0.76
C PHE A 96 -19.07 7.43 -0.79
N ASP A 97 -18.92 8.45 0.06
CA ASP A 97 -17.68 9.21 0.16
C ASP A 97 -16.52 8.34 0.67
N GLU A 98 -16.75 7.49 1.67
CA GLU A 98 -15.74 6.52 2.14
C GLU A 98 -15.33 5.54 1.04
N LEU A 99 -16.28 5.04 0.25
CA LEU A 99 -15.99 4.15 -0.89
C LEU A 99 -15.19 4.86 -1.99
N LEU A 100 -15.46 6.14 -2.23
CA LEU A 100 -14.68 6.96 -3.15
C LEU A 100 -13.23 7.14 -2.66
N VAL A 101 -13.04 7.41 -1.36
CA VAL A 101 -11.68 7.48 -0.77
C VAL A 101 -10.98 6.13 -0.89
N LEU A 102 -11.65 5.03 -0.55
CA LEU A 102 -11.08 3.69 -0.67
C LEU A 102 -10.69 3.39 -2.12
N SER A 103 -11.51 3.78 -3.09
CA SER A 103 -11.19 3.67 -4.52
C SER A 103 -9.92 4.45 -4.88
N ALA A 104 -9.78 5.68 -4.37
CA ALA A 104 -8.58 6.51 -4.58
C ALA A 104 -7.33 5.85 -3.99
N VAL A 105 -7.42 5.33 -2.76
CA VAL A 105 -6.36 4.57 -2.09
C VAL A 105 -5.94 3.35 -2.92
N GLN A 106 -6.92 2.60 -3.43
CA GLN A 106 -6.66 1.45 -4.30
C GLN A 106 -6.00 1.86 -5.63
N GLY A 107 -6.34 3.03 -6.16
CA GLY A 107 -5.67 3.64 -7.32
C GLY A 107 -4.19 3.90 -7.04
N VAL A 108 -3.88 4.58 -5.94
CA VAL A 108 -2.50 4.84 -5.50
C VAL A 108 -1.70 3.54 -5.36
N LEU A 109 -2.28 2.52 -4.72
CA LEU A 109 -1.62 1.23 -4.56
C LEU A 109 -1.36 0.56 -5.90
N LYS A 110 -2.30 0.62 -6.84
CA LYS A 110 -2.12 0.06 -8.18
C LYS A 110 -1.02 0.77 -8.95
N ASP A 111 -0.90 2.09 -8.79
CA ASP A 111 0.12 2.88 -9.48
C ASP A 111 1.53 2.63 -8.91
N ASN A 112 1.66 2.46 -7.59
CA ASN A 112 2.95 2.26 -6.93
C ASN A 112 3.40 0.79 -6.85
N LEU A 113 2.48 -0.16 -6.68
CA LEU A 113 2.76 -1.60 -6.57
C LEU A 113 2.52 -2.35 -7.89
N GLY A 114 2.04 -1.65 -8.92
CA GLY A 114 1.83 -2.21 -10.25
C GLY A 114 0.59 -3.11 -10.38
N LYS A 115 0.44 -3.69 -11.57
CA LYS A 115 -0.76 -4.47 -11.96
C LYS A 115 -1.01 -5.71 -11.10
N ARG A 116 0.03 -6.22 -10.43
CA ARG A 116 -0.01 -7.45 -9.63
C ARG A 116 -0.26 -7.19 -8.15
N TYR A 117 -0.51 -5.94 -7.74
CA TYR A 117 -0.68 -5.58 -6.34
C TYR A 117 -1.69 -6.48 -5.62
N ARG A 118 -2.85 -6.76 -6.22
CA ARG A 118 -3.91 -7.57 -5.59
C ARG A 118 -3.50 -9.00 -5.27
N ASN A 119 -2.51 -9.54 -5.97
CA ASN A 119 -2.07 -10.93 -5.78
C ASN A 119 -0.99 -11.05 -4.70
N HIS A 120 -0.29 -9.95 -4.41
CA HIS A 120 0.91 -9.95 -3.56
C HIS A 120 0.74 -9.07 -2.32
N TRP A 121 -0.27 -8.20 -2.32
CA TRP A 121 -0.49 -7.18 -1.30
C TRP A 121 -1.95 -7.10 -0.91
N LYS A 122 -2.17 -7.01 0.40
CA LYS A 122 -3.44 -6.76 1.03
C LYS A 122 -3.42 -5.38 1.66
N LEU A 123 -4.43 -4.56 1.40
CA LEU A 123 -4.63 -3.32 2.14
C LEU A 123 -5.04 -3.66 3.58
N VAL A 124 -4.23 -3.23 4.53
CA VAL A 124 -4.46 -3.45 5.98
C VAL A 124 -5.30 -2.32 6.55
N GLY A 125 -4.96 -1.09 6.19
CA GLY A 125 -5.70 0.08 6.62
C GLY A 125 -5.17 1.35 6.00
N TYR A 126 -5.94 2.42 6.14
CA TYR A 126 -5.57 3.75 5.69
C TYR A 126 -6.08 4.79 6.66
N LYS A 127 -5.52 6.00 6.64
CA LYS A 127 -6.01 7.12 7.45
C LYS A 127 -5.72 8.41 6.74
N MET A 128 -6.69 9.32 6.75
CA MET A 128 -6.48 10.70 6.34
C MET A 128 -6.60 11.60 7.56
N GLU A 129 -5.56 12.37 7.80
CA GLU A 129 -5.52 13.35 8.88
C GLU A 129 -5.40 14.75 8.29
N SER A 130 -6.14 15.71 8.83
CA SER A 130 -6.02 17.13 8.46
C SER A 130 -5.32 17.88 9.58
N PRO A 131 -3.98 17.82 9.70
CA PRO A 131 -3.26 18.52 10.76
C PRO A 131 -3.48 20.03 10.73
N THR A 132 -3.76 20.61 9.57
CA THR A 132 -4.17 22.00 9.41
C THR A 132 -5.30 22.11 8.39
N ARG A 133 -5.94 23.28 8.28
CA ARG A 133 -6.99 23.51 7.26
C ARG A 133 -6.49 23.37 5.82
N SER A 134 -5.19 23.48 5.59
CA SER A 134 -4.58 23.48 4.25
C SER A 134 -3.66 22.29 4.00
N ALA A 135 -3.40 21.44 5.00
CA ALA A 135 -2.52 20.29 4.86
C ALA A 135 -3.23 19.01 5.29
N HIS A 136 -3.14 18.00 4.44
CA HIS A 136 -3.70 16.69 4.63
C HIS A 136 -2.59 15.66 4.57
N LYS A 137 -2.56 14.76 5.55
CA LYS A 137 -1.65 13.62 5.61
C LYS A 137 -2.45 12.36 5.31
N THR A 138 -1.97 11.56 4.39
CA THR A 138 -2.54 10.26 4.07
C THR A 138 -1.54 9.18 4.47
N ILE A 139 -2.01 8.19 5.22
CA ILE A 139 -1.26 7.01 5.61
C ILE A 139 -1.96 5.82 4.99
N ILE A 140 -1.23 4.94 4.31
CA ILE A 140 -1.74 3.68 3.79
C ILE A 140 -0.78 2.59 4.25
N LEU A 141 -1.32 1.50 4.79
CA LEU A 141 -0.55 0.34 5.20
C LEU A 141 -1.00 -0.88 4.41
N VAL A 142 -0.04 -1.56 3.80
CA VAL A 142 -0.27 -2.83 3.10
C VAL A 142 0.57 -3.94 3.72
N GLU A 143 0.06 -5.16 3.62
CA GLU A 143 0.71 -6.39 4.06
C GLU A 143 0.94 -7.27 2.84
N ARG A 144 2.10 -7.94 2.81
CA ARG A 144 2.44 -8.91 1.79
C ARG A 144 1.62 -10.19 2.01
N SER A 145 0.87 -10.60 0.98
CA SER A 145 0.13 -11.85 0.97
C SER A 145 1.11 -13.03 0.93
N MET A 146 1.02 -13.90 1.95
CA MET A 146 1.68 -15.20 2.02
C MET A 146 1.06 -16.20 1.04
#